data_AF-A0A1G9SRA8-F1
#
_entry.id   AF-A0A1G9SRA8-F1
#
_cell.length_a   1.000
_cell.length_b   1.000
_cell.length_c   1.000
_cell.angle_alpha   90.00
_cell.angle_beta   90.00
_cell.angle_gamma   90.00
#
_symmetry.space_group_name_H-M   'P 1'
#
loop_
_entity.id
_entity.type
_entity.pdbx_description
1 polymer ?
#
loop_
_entity_poly.entity_id
_entity_poly.type
_entity_poly.pdbx_seq_one_letter_code
_entity_poly.pdbx_strand_id
1 'polypeptide(L)'
;MKIRGSRECKDCGHQWSYYDTGSVACPNCESLRSVGIDERTRHTAGAVTLDLSTHRSALGDDVDPSDIADIADDLKSDLRAYLRQRGFIHGGDLQPLDDTFLAAHELLQAVDIYARTRDPTDDEQLYVLSLLRSADVGERPDADAVPESMRVARGLAAAKGVMDYRRGLTTWLEDHPDPDVRTTLGALVDHVKRIDSLQGDVPLQTSDGVVRIARDLGTYLSEDDETALATAQDRLSRLE
;
A
#
# COMPACT_ATOMS: atom_id res chain seq x y z
N MET A 1 -12.38 7.48 -11.60
CA MET A 1 -13.67 7.42 -12.33
C MET A 1 -14.79 7.34 -11.31
N LYS A 2 -15.94 7.99 -11.53
CA LYS A 2 -17.13 7.82 -10.68
C LYS A 2 -18.00 6.69 -11.23
N ILE A 3 -18.40 5.72 -10.42
CA ILE A 3 -19.20 4.55 -10.81
C ILE A 3 -20.33 4.31 -9.81
N ARG A 4 -21.35 3.56 -10.25
CA ARG A 4 -22.42 3.04 -9.37
C ARG A 4 -21.94 1.77 -8.68
N GLY A 5 -21.99 1.74 -7.35
CA GLY A 5 -21.50 0.63 -6.53
C GLY A 5 -22.57 -0.40 -6.26
N SER A 6 -23.73 0.04 -5.82
CA SER A 6 -24.87 -0.80 -5.49
C SER A 6 -25.48 -1.37 -6.76
N ARG A 7 -25.55 -2.70 -6.85
CA ARG A 7 -26.10 -3.42 -8.00
C ARG A 7 -27.29 -4.28 -7.61
N GLU A 8 -28.20 -4.47 -8.54
CA GLU A 8 -29.33 -5.39 -8.42
C GLU A 8 -29.36 -6.37 -9.61
N CYS A 9 -29.48 -7.66 -9.32
CA CYS A 9 -29.64 -8.70 -10.32
C CYS A 9 -31.05 -8.66 -10.92
N LYS A 10 -31.16 -8.67 -12.25
CA LYS A 10 -32.45 -8.72 -12.94
C LYS A 10 -33.07 -10.10 -13.03
N ASP A 11 -32.32 -11.16 -12.74
CA ASP A 11 -32.84 -12.52 -12.77
C ASP A 11 -33.31 -13.01 -11.39
N CYS A 12 -32.62 -12.64 -10.30
CA CYS A 12 -32.99 -13.09 -8.94
C CYS A 12 -33.24 -11.98 -7.91
N GLY A 13 -33.09 -10.69 -8.29
CA GLY A 13 -33.34 -9.55 -7.40
C GLY A 13 -32.29 -9.32 -6.30
N HIS A 14 -31.28 -10.19 -6.16
CA HIS A 14 -30.22 -10.02 -5.17
C HIS A 14 -29.44 -8.72 -5.40
N GLN A 15 -29.16 -8.00 -4.32
CA GLN A 15 -28.40 -6.75 -4.34
C GLN A 15 -27.03 -6.94 -3.70
N TRP A 16 -26.00 -6.32 -4.28
CA TRP A 16 -24.63 -6.39 -3.78
C TRP A 16 -23.83 -5.13 -4.12
N SER A 17 -22.70 -4.96 -3.44
CA SER A 17 -21.73 -3.89 -3.70
C SER A 17 -20.70 -4.34 -4.74
N TYR A 18 -20.62 -3.63 -5.85
CA TYR A 18 -19.50 -3.74 -6.80
C TYR A 18 -18.18 -3.30 -6.14
N TYR A 19 -18.22 -2.36 -5.19
CA TYR A 19 -17.01 -1.90 -4.51
C TYR A 19 -16.32 -3.05 -3.75
N ASP A 20 -17.12 -3.95 -3.17
CA ASP A 20 -16.63 -5.06 -2.36
C ASP A 20 -16.20 -6.24 -3.25
N THR A 21 -16.90 -6.47 -4.36
CA THR A 21 -16.74 -7.68 -5.19
C THR A 21 -15.90 -7.47 -6.44
N GLY A 22 -15.78 -6.23 -6.92
CA GLY A 22 -15.20 -5.90 -8.22
C GLY A 22 -15.93 -6.54 -9.42
N SER A 23 -17.11 -7.14 -9.22
CA SER A 23 -17.79 -7.97 -10.22
C SER A 23 -19.21 -7.50 -10.52
N VAL A 24 -19.57 -7.57 -11.81
CA VAL A 24 -20.95 -7.34 -12.29
C VAL A 24 -21.79 -8.62 -12.29
N ALA A 25 -21.17 -9.78 -12.03
CA ALA A 25 -21.87 -11.04 -11.87
C ALA A 25 -22.56 -11.08 -10.51
N CYS A 26 -23.81 -11.54 -10.49
CA CYS A 26 -24.56 -11.73 -9.25
C CYS A 26 -23.90 -12.82 -8.40
N PRO A 27 -23.52 -12.56 -7.13
CA PRO A 27 -22.90 -13.56 -6.28
C PRO A 27 -23.83 -14.72 -5.90
N ASN A 28 -25.15 -14.56 -6.09
CA ASN A 28 -26.15 -15.56 -5.72
C ASN A 28 -26.53 -16.52 -6.87
N CYS A 29 -26.51 -16.05 -8.13
CA CYS A 29 -26.93 -16.85 -9.29
C CYS A 29 -26.00 -16.77 -10.50
N GLU A 30 -24.84 -16.12 -10.34
CA GLU A 30 -23.80 -15.92 -11.37
C GLU A 30 -24.24 -15.14 -12.63
N SER A 31 -25.50 -14.68 -12.66
CA SER A 31 -26.02 -13.90 -13.79
C SER A 31 -25.27 -12.58 -13.95
N LEU A 32 -24.87 -12.28 -15.20
CA LEU A 32 -24.29 -11.00 -15.61
C LEU A 32 -25.36 -9.90 -15.83
N ARG A 33 -26.65 -10.23 -15.72
CA ARG A 33 -27.75 -9.28 -15.93
C ARG A 33 -27.98 -8.46 -14.67
N SER A 34 -27.19 -7.41 -14.50
CA SER A 34 -27.26 -6.53 -13.33
C SER A 34 -27.30 -5.05 -13.70
N VAL A 35 -27.94 -4.24 -12.87
CA VAL A 35 -28.00 -2.78 -13.02
C VAL A 35 -27.49 -2.09 -11.77
N GLY A 36 -26.84 -0.94 -11.94
CA GLY A 36 -26.46 -0.08 -10.82
C GLY A 36 -27.65 0.79 -10.39
N ILE A 37 -27.95 0.82 -9.09
CA ILE A 37 -29.15 1.47 -8.53
C ILE A 37 -28.86 2.75 -7.73
N ASP A 38 -27.60 3.02 -7.40
CA ASP A 38 -27.16 4.18 -6.61
C ASP A 38 -26.64 5.34 -7.47
N GLU A 39 -26.17 6.38 -6.78
CA GLU A 39 -25.48 7.50 -7.39
C GLU A 39 -24.04 7.12 -7.80
N ARG A 40 -23.45 7.93 -8.68
CA ARG A 40 -22.09 7.68 -9.15
C ARG A 40 -21.09 8.26 -8.18
N THR A 41 -20.42 7.41 -7.42
CA THR A 41 -19.39 7.83 -6.46
C THR A 41 -17.99 7.47 -6.95
N ARG A 42 -16.99 8.25 -6.55
CA ARG A 42 -15.60 8.02 -6.89
C ARG A 42 -15.13 6.71 -6.27
N HIS A 43 -14.48 5.87 -7.06
CA HIS A 43 -13.93 4.61 -6.60
C HIS A 43 -12.62 4.33 -7.32
N THR A 44 -11.60 3.99 -6.54
CA THR A 44 -10.27 3.59 -7.02
C THR A 44 -9.79 2.31 -6.35
N ALA A 45 -10.35 1.95 -5.20
CA ALA A 45 -9.94 0.78 -4.44
C ALA A 45 -10.35 -0.52 -5.16
N GLY A 46 -9.40 -1.31 -5.64
CA GLY A 46 -9.72 -2.62 -6.21
C GLY A 46 -10.12 -3.62 -5.13
N ALA A 47 -11.01 -4.55 -5.47
CA ALA A 47 -11.36 -5.71 -4.64
C ALA A 47 -10.25 -6.78 -4.70
N VAL A 48 -9.04 -6.43 -4.25
CA VAL A 48 -7.87 -7.31 -4.25
C VAL A 48 -7.35 -7.48 -2.83
N THR A 49 -7.01 -8.72 -2.48
CA THR A 49 -6.28 -9.06 -1.25
C THR A 49 -4.89 -9.56 -1.63
N LEU A 50 -3.88 -9.17 -0.88
CA LEU A 50 -2.55 -9.76 -1.04
C LEU A 50 -2.60 -11.19 -0.50
N ASP A 51 -2.11 -12.15 -1.28
CA ASP A 51 -1.96 -13.54 -0.86
C ASP A 51 -0.54 -13.99 -1.21
N LEU A 52 0.22 -14.36 -0.18
CA LEU A 52 1.60 -14.83 -0.32
C LEU A 52 1.73 -16.34 -0.05
N SER A 53 0.61 -17.06 0.12
CA SER A 53 0.60 -18.48 0.48
C SER A 53 1.31 -19.36 -0.55
N THR A 54 1.13 -19.09 -1.85
CA THR A 54 1.82 -19.79 -2.94
C THR A 54 3.34 -19.65 -2.82
N HIS A 55 3.83 -18.43 -2.58
CA HIS A 55 5.26 -18.14 -2.44
C HIS A 55 5.86 -18.78 -1.19
N ARG A 56 5.14 -18.74 -0.05
CA ARG A 56 5.55 -19.44 1.18
C ARG A 56 5.62 -20.95 0.99
N SER A 57 4.63 -21.53 0.29
CA SER A 57 4.59 -22.97 0.03
C SER A 57 5.72 -23.43 -0.88
N ALA A 58 6.17 -22.57 -1.79
CA ALA A 58 7.28 -22.88 -2.69
C ALA A 58 8.64 -22.97 -1.98
N LEU A 59 8.86 -22.20 -0.90
CA LEU A 59 10.10 -22.23 -0.12
C LEU A 59 10.21 -23.43 0.82
N GLY A 60 9.08 -23.96 1.31
CA GLY A 60 9.08 -25.04 2.31
C GLY A 60 9.62 -24.60 3.68
N ASP A 61 9.97 -25.57 4.53
CA ASP A 61 10.41 -25.33 5.92
C ASP A 61 11.94 -25.12 6.04
N ASP A 62 12.73 -25.77 5.19
CA ASP A 62 14.20 -25.71 5.19
C ASP A 62 14.69 -24.85 4.02
N VAL A 63 14.67 -23.52 4.20
CA VAL A 63 14.95 -22.53 3.13
C VAL A 63 16.44 -22.26 2.96
N ASP A 64 16.99 -22.58 1.79
CA ASP A 64 18.32 -22.15 1.35
C ASP A 64 18.27 -20.70 0.83
N PRO A 65 19.34 -19.89 0.99
CA PRO A 65 19.44 -18.58 0.36
C PRO A 65 19.08 -18.54 -1.15
N SER A 66 19.40 -19.58 -1.92
CA SER A 66 19.05 -19.61 -3.35
C SER A 66 17.54 -19.70 -3.61
N ASP A 67 16.77 -20.28 -2.70
CA ASP A 67 15.34 -20.52 -2.90
C ASP A 67 14.53 -19.21 -3.00
N ILE A 68 14.95 -18.18 -2.26
CA ILE A 68 14.34 -16.85 -2.33
C ILE A 68 14.59 -16.22 -3.70
N ALA A 69 15.79 -16.41 -4.27
CA ALA A 69 16.12 -15.90 -5.60
C ALA A 69 15.28 -16.58 -6.69
N ASP A 70 15.01 -17.88 -6.53
CA ASP A 70 14.21 -18.67 -7.49
C ASP A 70 12.75 -18.19 -7.58
N ILE A 71 12.14 -17.76 -6.47
CA ILE A 71 10.76 -17.23 -6.46
C ILE A 71 10.68 -15.71 -6.70
N ALA A 72 11.82 -15.01 -6.72
CA ALA A 72 11.84 -13.56 -6.64
C ALA A 72 11.06 -12.88 -7.77
N ASP A 73 11.20 -13.35 -9.02
CA ASP A 73 10.54 -12.71 -10.16
C ASP A 73 9.02 -12.84 -10.12
N ASP A 74 8.51 -14.02 -9.77
CA ASP A 74 7.07 -14.27 -9.61
C ASP A 74 6.51 -13.48 -8.42
N LEU A 75 7.20 -13.51 -7.27
CA LEU A 75 6.81 -12.72 -6.09
C LEU A 75 6.76 -11.22 -6.40
N LYS A 76 7.78 -10.68 -7.08
CA LYS A 76 7.79 -9.27 -7.50
C LYS A 76 6.66 -8.97 -8.49
N SER A 77 6.29 -9.91 -9.35
CA SER A 77 5.18 -9.75 -10.29
C SER A 77 3.85 -9.62 -9.55
N ASP A 78 3.59 -10.51 -8.60
CA ASP A 78 2.35 -10.54 -7.82
C ASP A 78 2.22 -9.32 -6.90
N LEU A 79 3.31 -8.93 -6.23
CA LEU A 79 3.34 -7.70 -5.43
C LEU A 79 3.02 -6.46 -6.27
N ARG A 80 3.60 -6.33 -7.48
CA ARG A 80 3.28 -5.23 -8.39
C ARG A 80 1.84 -5.30 -8.91
N ALA A 81 1.28 -6.50 -9.09
CA ALA A 81 -0.11 -6.67 -9.48
C ALA A 81 -1.07 -6.20 -8.37
N TYR A 82 -0.79 -6.56 -7.12
CA TYR A 82 -1.52 -6.11 -5.94
C TYR A 82 -1.43 -4.58 -5.77
N LEU A 83 -0.22 -4.02 -5.73
CA LEU A 83 0.01 -2.58 -5.50
C LEU A 83 -0.66 -1.70 -6.55
N ARG A 84 -0.69 -2.13 -7.82
CA ARG A 84 -1.37 -1.41 -8.91
C ARG A 84 -2.90 -1.39 -8.76
N GLN A 85 -3.48 -2.38 -8.08
CA GLN A 85 -4.93 -2.56 -7.96
C GLN A 85 -5.51 -2.03 -6.65
N ARG A 86 -4.70 -1.88 -5.58
CA ARG A 86 -5.18 -1.57 -4.23
C ARG A 86 -6.09 -0.33 -4.15
N GLY A 87 -5.65 0.81 -4.72
CA GLY A 87 -6.33 2.11 -4.63
C GLY A 87 -6.65 2.57 -3.19
N PHE A 88 -7.23 3.76 -3.04
CA PHE A 88 -7.48 4.35 -1.69
C PHE A 88 -8.85 5.01 -1.54
N ILE A 89 -9.76 4.84 -2.51
CA ILE A 89 -11.12 5.40 -2.41
C ILE A 89 -12.10 4.25 -2.63
N HIS A 90 -12.80 3.86 -1.56
CA HIS A 90 -13.80 2.80 -1.56
C HIS A 90 -15.19 3.43 -1.47
N GLY A 91 -15.97 3.39 -2.56
CA GLY A 91 -17.32 3.95 -2.55
C GLY A 91 -17.45 5.42 -2.16
N GLY A 92 -16.39 6.22 -2.32
CA GLY A 92 -16.32 7.63 -1.89
C GLY A 92 -15.49 7.85 -0.65
N ASP A 93 -15.33 6.82 0.17
CA ASP A 93 -14.63 6.88 1.44
C ASP A 93 -13.13 6.72 1.22
N LEU A 94 -12.36 7.65 1.77
CA LEU A 94 -10.92 7.57 1.77
C LEU A 94 -10.48 6.42 2.69
N GLN A 95 -9.62 5.56 2.19
CA GLN A 95 -9.06 4.42 2.93
C GLN A 95 -7.69 4.80 3.51
N PRO A 96 -7.34 4.30 4.71
CA PRO A 96 -6.06 4.59 5.33
C PRO A 96 -4.90 3.96 4.56
N LEU A 97 -3.69 4.52 4.75
CA LEU A 97 -2.45 3.87 4.36
C LEU A 97 -2.12 2.74 5.34
N ASP A 98 -2.65 1.55 5.06
CA ASP A 98 -2.49 0.36 5.90
C ASP A 98 -1.07 -0.24 5.85
N ASP A 99 -0.76 -1.10 6.82
CA ASP A 99 0.55 -1.75 6.91
C ASP A 99 0.73 -2.87 5.88
N THR A 100 -0.34 -3.53 5.40
CA THR A 100 -0.26 -4.52 4.33
C THR A 100 0.31 -3.91 3.05
N PHE A 101 -0.14 -2.71 2.68
CA PHE A 101 0.34 -1.97 1.51
C PHE A 101 1.81 -1.55 1.66
N LEU A 102 2.20 -1.08 2.85
CA LEU A 102 3.59 -0.73 3.13
C LEU A 102 4.50 -1.96 3.17
N ALA A 103 4.04 -3.05 3.77
CA ALA A 103 4.77 -4.33 3.83
C ALA A 103 4.97 -4.90 2.43
N ALA A 104 3.98 -4.78 1.54
CA ALA A 104 4.09 -5.19 0.15
C ALA A 104 5.15 -4.38 -0.63
N HIS A 105 5.19 -3.06 -0.44
CA HIS A 105 6.24 -2.22 -1.03
C HIS A 105 7.62 -2.60 -0.48
N GLU A 106 7.72 -2.88 0.81
CA GLU A 106 8.96 -3.25 1.51
C GLU A 106 9.47 -4.61 1.07
N LEU A 107 8.61 -5.63 1.05
CA LEU A 107 8.94 -6.95 0.52
C LEU A 107 9.39 -6.85 -0.94
N LEU A 108 8.71 -6.02 -1.76
CA LEU A 108 9.08 -5.82 -3.15
C LEU A 108 10.50 -5.24 -3.30
N GLN A 109 10.90 -4.30 -2.44
CA GLN A 109 12.27 -3.74 -2.47
C GLN A 109 13.29 -4.72 -1.88
N ALA A 110 12.96 -5.34 -0.75
CA ALA A 110 13.84 -6.24 -0.03
C ALA A 110 14.19 -7.47 -0.87
N VAL A 111 13.20 -8.09 -1.53
CA VAL A 111 13.45 -9.25 -2.41
C VAL A 111 14.24 -8.86 -3.67
N ASP A 112 14.04 -7.65 -4.22
CA ASP A 112 14.80 -7.18 -5.38
C ASP A 112 16.28 -6.95 -5.05
N ILE A 113 16.57 -6.43 -3.84
CA ILE A 113 17.93 -6.29 -3.34
C ILE A 113 18.53 -7.66 -3.06
N TYR A 114 17.83 -8.49 -2.28
CA TYR A 114 18.28 -9.83 -1.90
C TYR A 114 18.65 -10.68 -3.12
N ALA A 115 17.77 -10.76 -4.13
CA ALA A 115 18.00 -11.56 -5.33
C ALA A 115 19.18 -11.07 -6.21
N ARG A 116 19.67 -9.85 -5.99
CA ARG A 116 20.84 -9.28 -6.69
C ARG A 116 22.12 -9.35 -5.86
N THR A 117 22.00 -9.62 -4.56
CA THR A 117 23.14 -9.79 -3.66
C THR A 117 23.77 -11.15 -3.93
N ARG A 118 25.07 -11.18 -4.18
CA ARG A 118 25.80 -12.41 -4.52
C ARG A 118 25.87 -13.40 -3.36
N ASP A 119 26.15 -12.88 -2.17
CA ASP A 119 26.39 -13.65 -0.95
C ASP A 119 25.58 -12.96 0.17
N PRO A 120 24.25 -13.13 0.21
CA PRO A 120 23.41 -12.48 1.20
C PRO A 120 23.69 -13.02 2.60
N THR A 121 23.51 -12.18 3.61
CA THR A 121 23.72 -12.58 5.01
C THR A 121 22.48 -13.28 5.58
N ASP A 122 22.66 -14.02 6.68
CA ASP A 122 21.54 -14.64 7.41
C ASP A 122 20.53 -13.60 7.91
N ASP A 123 20.99 -12.42 8.33
CA ASP A 123 20.12 -11.32 8.76
C ASP A 123 19.27 -10.78 7.61
N GLU A 124 19.85 -10.66 6.41
CA GLU A 124 19.14 -10.27 5.19
C GLU A 124 18.10 -11.32 4.80
N GLN A 125 18.46 -12.60 4.87
CA GLN A 125 17.55 -13.71 4.58
C GLN A 125 16.38 -13.71 5.57
N LEU A 126 16.68 -13.61 6.87
CA LEU A 126 15.68 -13.57 7.93
C LEU A 126 14.71 -12.41 7.75
N TYR A 127 15.21 -11.23 7.36
CA TYR A 127 14.40 -10.05 7.10
C TYR A 127 13.42 -10.25 5.95
N VAL A 128 13.88 -10.77 4.79
CA VAL A 128 12.99 -11.07 3.65
C VAL A 128 11.96 -12.14 4.02
N LEU A 129 12.38 -13.21 4.71
CA LEU A 129 11.46 -14.26 5.17
C LEU A 129 10.44 -13.74 6.18
N SER A 130 10.83 -12.82 7.06
CA SER A 130 9.89 -12.17 7.98
C SER A 130 8.80 -11.42 7.22
N LEU A 131 9.18 -10.59 6.25
CA LEU A 131 8.23 -9.87 5.40
C LEU A 131 7.33 -10.82 4.61
N LEU A 132 7.88 -11.89 4.02
CA LEU A 132 7.11 -12.87 3.25
C LEU A 132 6.09 -13.62 4.12
N ARG A 133 6.41 -13.85 5.40
CA ARG A 133 5.49 -14.48 6.35
C ARG A 133 4.32 -13.59 6.76
N SER A 134 4.53 -12.28 6.81
CA SER A 134 3.66 -11.38 7.59
C SER A 134 3.05 -10.22 6.78
N ALA A 135 3.55 -9.94 5.57
CA ALA A 135 3.13 -8.77 4.80
C ALA A 135 1.65 -8.80 4.40
N ASP A 136 1.08 -9.97 4.08
CA ASP A 136 -0.32 -10.13 3.71
C ASP A 136 -1.29 -10.07 4.91
N VAL A 137 -0.79 -10.18 6.13
CA VAL A 137 -1.56 -9.96 7.37
C VAL A 137 -1.32 -8.59 8.01
N GLY A 138 -0.58 -7.71 7.34
CA GLY A 138 -0.38 -6.32 7.77
C GLY A 138 0.68 -6.14 8.85
N GLU A 139 1.59 -7.11 9.00
CA GLU A 139 2.69 -7.03 9.95
C GLU A 139 4.00 -6.68 9.23
N ARG A 140 4.76 -5.75 9.82
CA ARG A 140 6.06 -5.29 9.32
C ARG A 140 7.11 -5.40 10.42
N PRO A 141 8.36 -5.77 10.09
CA PRO A 141 9.46 -5.70 11.03
C PRO A 141 9.60 -4.29 11.62
N ASP A 142 9.88 -4.25 12.92
CA ASP A 142 10.27 -3.03 13.64
C ASP A 142 11.61 -2.49 13.13
N ALA A 143 11.87 -1.21 13.37
CA ALA A 143 13.03 -0.52 12.83
C ALA A 143 14.38 -1.12 13.30
N ASP A 144 14.43 -1.72 14.49
CA ASP A 144 15.61 -2.40 15.03
C ASP A 144 15.83 -3.81 14.44
N ALA A 145 14.79 -4.39 13.85
CA ALA A 145 14.87 -5.66 13.12
C ALA A 145 15.26 -5.47 11.64
N VAL A 146 15.43 -4.24 11.15
CA VAL A 146 15.88 -3.95 9.79
C VAL A 146 17.41 -4.01 9.74
N PRO A 147 18.01 -4.95 8.98
CA PRO A 147 19.46 -4.95 8.77
C PRO A 147 19.93 -3.65 8.11
N GLU A 148 21.10 -3.15 8.50
CA GLU A 148 21.66 -1.91 7.95
C GLU A 148 21.76 -1.95 6.41
N SER A 149 22.11 -3.11 5.83
CA SER A 149 22.15 -3.32 4.38
C SER A 149 20.79 -3.28 3.70
N MET A 150 19.70 -3.49 4.45
CA MET A 150 18.32 -3.46 3.97
C MET A 150 17.60 -2.15 4.30
N ARG A 151 18.26 -1.18 4.95
CA ARG A 151 17.69 0.15 5.20
C ARG A 151 17.22 0.84 3.92
N VAL A 152 17.99 0.70 2.84
CA VAL A 152 17.64 1.26 1.52
C VAL A 152 16.32 0.68 0.99
N ALA A 153 16.02 -0.59 1.29
CA ALA A 153 14.76 -1.23 0.93
C ALA A 153 13.58 -0.54 1.64
N ARG A 154 13.70 -0.34 2.96
CA ARG A 154 12.70 0.34 3.80
C ARG A 154 12.49 1.79 3.37
N GLY A 155 13.57 2.51 3.07
CA GLY A 155 13.52 3.89 2.58
C GLY A 155 12.79 4.02 1.24
N LEU A 156 13.13 3.19 0.26
CA LEU A 156 12.46 3.17 -1.05
C LEU A 156 10.98 2.75 -0.92
N ALA A 157 10.69 1.77 -0.07
CA ALA A 157 9.33 1.31 0.18
C ALA A 157 8.45 2.42 0.77
N ALA A 158 8.97 3.15 1.77
CA ALA A 158 8.31 4.31 2.34
C ALA A 158 8.05 5.39 1.27
N ALA A 159 9.06 5.73 0.46
CA ALA A 159 8.93 6.74 -0.58
C ALA A 159 7.87 6.36 -1.63
N LYS A 160 7.92 5.14 -2.15
CA LYS A 160 6.96 4.64 -3.15
C LYS A 160 5.55 4.53 -2.58
N GLY A 161 5.40 3.98 -1.38
CA GLY A 161 4.12 3.86 -0.69
C GLY A 161 3.46 5.22 -0.45
N VAL A 162 4.22 6.20 0.04
CA VAL A 162 3.72 7.57 0.26
C VAL A 162 3.36 8.25 -1.06
N MET A 163 4.14 8.08 -2.14
CA MET A 163 3.80 8.65 -3.45
C MET A 163 2.50 8.08 -4.03
N ASP A 164 2.28 6.78 -3.89
CA ASP A 164 1.04 6.12 -4.32
C ASP A 164 -0.15 6.59 -3.46
N TYR A 165 0.02 6.67 -2.14
CA TYR A 165 -1.02 7.20 -1.26
C TYR A 165 -1.37 8.66 -1.58
N ARG A 166 -0.35 9.50 -1.77
CA ARG A 166 -0.51 10.91 -2.15
C ARG A 166 -1.25 11.07 -3.47
N ARG A 167 -1.10 10.15 -4.43
CA ARG A 167 -1.93 10.12 -5.65
C ARG A 167 -3.40 9.85 -5.29
N GLY A 168 -3.65 8.91 -4.39
CA GLY A 168 -4.98 8.65 -3.82
C GLY A 168 -5.60 9.88 -3.15
N LEU A 169 -4.86 10.52 -2.24
CA LEU A 169 -5.28 11.75 -1.55
C LEU A 169 -5.60 12.88 -2.54
N THR A 170 -4.71 13.12 -3.51
CA THR A 170 -4.93 14.14 -4.54
C THR A 170 -6.20 13.86 -5.32
N THR A 171 -6.43 12.59 -5.65
CA THR A 171 -7.63 12.14 -6.37
C THR A 171 -8.90 12.33 -5.53
N TRP A 172 -8.82 12.18 -4.21
CA TRP A 172 -9.94 12.41 -3.30
C TRP A 172 -10.24 13.92 -3.11
N LEU A 173 -9.19 14.74 -2.96
CA LEU A 173 -9.24 16.20 -2.82
C LEU A 173 -9.77 16.96 -4.05
N GLU A 174 -9.99 16.27 -5.17
CA GLU A 174 -10.72 16.83 -6.32
C GLU A 174 -12.22 17.01 -6.01
N ASP A 175 -12.79 16.09 -5.22
CA ASP A 175 -14.19 16.15 -4.81
C ASP A 175 -14.37 16.87 -3.46
N HIS A 176 -13.30 16.97 -2.65
CA HIS A 176 -13.30 17.59 -1.32
C HIS A 176 -12.10 18.55 -1.18
N PRO A 177 -12.18 19.80 -1.69
CA PRO A 177 -11.04 20.69 -1.72
C PRO A 177 -10.60 21.15 -0.33
N ASP A 178 -9.33 20.91 0.00
CA ASP A 178 -8.66 21.42 1.22
C ASP A 178 -7.31 22.05 0.84
N PRO A 179 -7.16 23.39 0.92
CA PRO A 179 -5.91 24.09 0.58
C PRO A 179 -4.74 23.81 1.53
N ASP A 180 -5.01 23.58 2.81
CA ASP A 180 -3.98 23.40 3.82
C ASP A 180 -3.33 22.03 3.65
N VAL A 181 -4.14 20.99 3.46
CA VAL A 181 -3.65 19.65 3.11
C VAL A 181 -2.89 19.65 1.80
N ARG A 182 -3.36 20.38 0.77
CA ARG A 182 -2.63 20.48 -0.51
C ARG A 182 -1.24 21.08 -0.33
N THR A 183 -1.12 22.07 0.55
CA THR A 183 0.16 22.71 0.89
C THR A 183 1.08 21.73 1.63
N THR A 184 0.58 21.08 2.67
CA THR A 184 1.35 20.09 3.45
C THR A 184 1.77 18.90 2.60
N LEU A 185 0.91 18.41 1.69
CA LEU A 185 1.27 17.36 0.72
C LEU A 185 2.36 17.81 -0.25
N GLY A 186 2.36 19.09 -0.66
CA GLY A 186 3.41 19.66 -1.51
C GLY A 186 4.78 19.55 -0.85
N ALA A 187 4.89 20.00 0.40
CA ALA A 187 6.13 19.94 1.16
C ALA A 187 6.55 18.48 1.48
N LEU A 188 5.61 17.59 1.85
CA LEU A 188 5.89 16.16 2.05
C LEU A 188 6.52 15.52 0.81
N VAL A 189 6.02 15.85 -0.39
CA VAL A 189 6.55 15.31 -1.66
C VAL A 189 8.02 15.66 -1.87
N ASP A 190 8.47 16.83 -1.43
CA ASP A 190 9.87 17.23 -1.60
C ASP A 190 10.80 16.37 -0.75
N HIS A 191 10.40 16.01 0.48
CA HIS A 191 11.13 15.05 1.30
C HIS A 191 11.12 13.65 0.67
N VAL A 192 9.96 13.20 0.18
CA VAL A 192 9.84 11.87 -0.45
C VAL A 192 10.70 11.76 -1.71
N LYS A 193 10.74 12.81 -2.55
CA LYS A 193 11.65 12.87 -3.71
C LYS A 193 13.12 12.85 -3.31
N ARG A 194 13.47 13.44 -2.17
CA ARG A 194 14.84 13.39 -1.65
C ARG A 194 15.21 11.97 -1.25
N ILE A 195 14.33 11.25 -0.55
CA ILE A 195 14.52 9.83 -0.21
C ILE A 195 14.70 9.00 -1.49
N ASP A 196 13.82 9.20 -2.49
CA ASP A 196 13.91 8.50 -3.78
C ASP A 196 15.22 8.81 -4.52
N SER A 197 15.66 10.07 -4.52
CA SER A 197 16.94 10.49 -5.11
C SER A 197 18.14 9.86 -4.43
N LEU A 198 18.08 9.65 -3.12
CA LEU A 198 19.08 8.93 -2.33
C LEU A 198 18.91 7.40 -2.40
N GLN A 199 18.03 6.90 -3.27
CA GLN A 199 17.74 5.48 -3.44
C GLN A 199 17.33 4.80 -2.12
N GLY A 200 16.63 5.54 -1.25
CA GLY A 200 16.20 5.08 0.05
C GLY A 200 17.27 5.09 1.14
N ASP A 201 18.50 5.53 0.85
CA ASP A 201 19.58 5.58 1.85
C ASP A 201 19.45 6.81 2.76
N VAL A 202 18.49 6.72 3.68
CA VAL A 202 18.22 7.70 4.72
C VAL A 202 18.03 6.99 6.06
N PRO A 203 18.20 7.68 7.20
CA PRO A 203 17.87 7.11 8.51
C PRO A 203 16.42 6.60 8.55
N LEU A 204 16.19 5.47 9.23
CA LEU A 204 14.86 4.86 9.35
C LEU A 204 13.84 5.81 10.00
N GLN A 205 14.30 6.69 10.90
CA GLN A 205 13.44 7.70 11.51
C GLN A 205 12.89 8.68 10.46
N THR A 206 13.66 8.97 9.40
CA THR A 206 13.25 9.83 8.29
C THR A 206 12.27 9.09 7.36
N SER A 207 12.57 7.86 6.95
CA SER A 207 11.67 7.08 6.07
C SER A 207 10.34 6.77 6.75
N ASP A 208 10.36 6.38 8.03
CA ASP A 208 9.13 6.12 8.78
C ASP A 208 8.44 7.41 9.22
N GLY A 209 9.17 8.53 9.25
CA GLY A 209 8.62 9.88 9.44
C GLY A 209 7.67 10.31 8.32
N VAL A 210 8.08 10.14 7.06
CA VAL A 210 7.22 10.52 5.90
C VAL A 210 5.95 9.67 5.82
N VAL A 211 6.02 8.39 6.19
CA VAL A 211 4.85 7.49 6.27
C VAL A 211 3.88 7.99 7.34
N ARG A 212 4.39 8.33 8.52
CA ARG A 212 3.58 8.86 9.62
C ARG A 212 2.85 10.14 9.25
N ILE A 213 3.54 11.10 8.63
CA ILE A 213 2.92 12.34 8.14
C ILE A 213 1.82 12.03 7.11
N ALA A 214 2.08 11.11 6.17
CA ALA A 214 1.08 10.73 5.18
C ALA A 214 -0.18 10.10 5.83
N ARG A 215 0.00 9.27 6.86
CA ARG A 215 -1.10 8.69 7.65
C ARG A 215 -1.90 9.76 8.39
N ASP A 216 -1.22 10.67 9.08
CA ASP A 216 -1.86 11.76 9.83
C ASP A 216 -2.74 12.62 8.88
N LEU A 217 -2.25 12.93 7.67
CA LEU A 217 -3.05 13.60 6.63
C LEU A 217 -4.25 12.76 6.17
N GLY A 218 -4.06 11.45 6.03
CA GLY A 218 -5.14 10.51 5.73
C GLY A 218 -6.24 10.55 6.79
N THR A 219 -5.86 10.44 8.06
CA THR A 219 -6.76 10.46 9.22
C THR A 219 -7.53 11.77 9.30
N TYR A 220 -6.87 12.92 9.16
CA TYR A 220 -7.57 14.21 9.10
C TYR A 220 -8.64 14.22 7.99
N LEU A 221 -8.31 13.77 6.78
CA LEU A 221 -9.25 13.79 5.66
C LEU A 221 -10.41 12.78 5.81
N SER A 222 -10.19 11.63 6.45
CA SER A 222 -11.23 10.59 6.61
C SER A 222 -12.09 10.78 7.85
N GLU A 223 -11.54 11.36 8.92
CA GLU A 223 -12.16 11.45 10.25
C GLU A 223 -12.44 12.88 10.71
N ASP A 224 -12.04 13.89 9.93
CA ASP A 224 -12.14 15.32 10.29
C ASP A 224 -11.37 15.67 11.59
N ASP A 225 -10.27 14.93 11.86
CA ASP A 225 -9.44 15.12 13.05
C ASP A 225 -8.40 16.22 12.85
N GLU A 226 -8.77 17.44 13.22
CA GLU A 226 -7.90 18.63 13.21
C GLU A 226 -6.57 18.42 13.96
N THR A 227 -6.53 17.56 14.98
CA THR A 227 -5.30 17.28 15.72
C THR A 227 -4.31 16.47 14.88
N ALA A 228 -4.81 15.64 13.95
CA ALA A 228 -3.98 14.90 13.01
C ALA A 228 -3.31 15.84 11.99
N LEU A 229 -4.02 16.85 11.47
CA LEU A 229 -3.41 17.84 10.57
C LEU A 229 -2.31 18.66 11.27
N ALA A 230 -2.59 19.16 12.48
CA ALA A 230 -1.59 19.88 13.27
C ALA A 230 -0.36 19.00 13.55
N THR A 231 -0.57 17.72 13.87
CA THR A 231 0.51 16.74 14.08
C THR A 231 1.32 16.50 12.81
N ALA A 232 0.67 16.38 11.66
CA ALA A 232 1.33 16.21 10.37
C ALA A 232 2.25 17.39 10.04
N GLN A 233 1.76 18.62 10.25
CA GLN A 233 2.51 19.86 10.01
C GLN A 233 3.68 20.02 10.98
N ASP A 234 3.48 19.74 12.28
CA ASP A 234 4.55 19.75 13.29
C ASP A 234 5.64 18.72 12.97
N ARG A 235 5.26 17.49 12.61
CA ARG A 235 6.23 16.45 12.19
C ARG A 235 6.98 16.85 10.93
N LEU A 236 6.30 17.44 9.95
CA LEU A 236 6.92 17.89 8.71
C LEU A 236 7.96 18.98 8.95
N SER A 237 7.65 19.99 9.77
CA SER A 237 8.59 21.06 10.11
C SER A 237 9.85 20.57 10.86
N ARG A 238 9.79 19.39 11.50
CA ARG A 238 10.96 18.75 12.12
C ARG A 238 11.81 17.93 11.14
N LEU A 239 11.33 17.70 9.91
CA LEU A 239 12.09 17.08 8.83
C LEU A 239 12.84 18.09 7.97
N GLU A 240 12.46 19.38 8.05
CA GLU A 240 13.11 20.52 7.40
C GLU A 240 14.45 20.87 8.05
#